data_AF-A0A352RMS8-F1
#
_entry.id   AF-A0A352RMS8-F1
#
_cell.length_a   1.000
_cell.length_b   1.000
_cell.length_c   1.000
_cell.angle_alpha   90.00
_cell.angle_beta   90.00
_cell.angle_gamma   90.00
#
_symmetry.space_group_name_H-M   'P 1'
#
loop_
_entity.id
_entity.type
_entity.pdbx_description
1 polymer ?
#
loop_
_entity_poly.entity_id
_entity_poly.type
_entity_poly.pdbx_seq_one_letter_code
_entity_poly.pdbx_strand_id
1 'polypeptide(L)'
;MAFFDNFSKKVQDVAFVATEKAQQVAAVAGEKANAVADKAKTEYEMASERRSMDKNYRAIGEWYVSTLEGDAPEAVADIVAAIKASQEKLAAYEAAKAEAAAAKKAQEPIIEVTIEKDAEEEAPAAEEPKEPSEAEETKED
;
A
#
# COMPACT_ATOMS: atom_id res chain seq x y z
N MET A 1 -17.58 -27.22 75.71
CA MET A 1 -17.42 -27.33 74.25
C MET A 1 -17.65 -26.02 73.48
N ALA A 2 -18.25 -24.97 74.04
CA ALA A 2 -18.67 -23.76 73.29
C ALA A 2 -17.58 -22.83 72.71
N PHE A 3 -16.29 -22.97 73.08
CA PHE A 3 -15.23 -22.09 72.60
C PHE A 3 -14.78 -22.44 71.15
N PHE A 4 -14.69 -23.74 70.84
CA PHE A 4 -14.21 -24.21 69.54
C PHE A 4 -15.26 -24.03 68.43
N ASP A 5 -16.54 -24.16 68.77
CA ASP A 5 -17.65 -23.90 67.84
C ASP A 5 -17.73 -22.42 67.45
N ASN A 6 -17.51 -21.52 68.41
CA ASN A 6 -17.49 -20.07 68.17
C ASN A 6 -16.26 -19.64 67.34
N PHE A 7 -15.12 -20.28 67.57
CA PHE A 7 -13.91 -20.06 66.77
C PHE A 7 -14.07 -20.57 65.33
N SER A 8 -14.59 -21.79 65.16
CA SER A 8 -14.85 -22.38 63.83
C SER A 8 -15.84 -21.55 63.02
N LYS A 9 -16.89 -21.05 63.67
CA LYS A 9 -17.89 -20.19 63.03
C LYS A 9 -17.30 -18.86 62.56
N LYS A 10 -16.44 -18.22 63.37
CA LYS A 10 -15.72 -16.99 62.97
C LYS A 10 -14.76 -17.22 61.80
N VAL A 11 -14.06 -18.35 61.76
CA VAL A 11 -13.17 -18.68 60.64
C VAL A 11 -13.97 -18.93 59.36
N GLN A 12 -15.12 -19.60 59.45
CA GLN A 12 -16.02 -19.76 58.31
C GLN A 12 -16.61 -18.42 57.83
N ASP A 13 -17.01 -17.54 58.74
CA ASP A 13 -17.54 -16.22 58.37
C ASP A 13 -16.47 -15.37 57.65
N VAL A 14 -15.22 -15.38 58.14
CA VAL A 14 -14.11 -14.69 57.48
C VAL A 14 -13.79 -15.33 56.13
N ALA A 15 -13.81 -16.66 56.03
CA ALA A 15 -13.62 -17.35 54.76
C ALA A 15 -14.75 -17.03 53.77
N PHE A 16 -16.00 -16.97 54.23
CA PHE A 16 -17.15 -16.61 53.39
C PHE A 16 -17.03 -15.17 52.88
N VAL A 17 -16.71 -14.22 53.75
CA VAL A 17 -16.49 -12.81 53.37
C VAL A 17 -15.32 -12.68 52.38
N ALA A 18 -14.26 -13.44 52.55
CA ALA A 18 -13.15 -13.46 51.60
C ALA A 18 -13.56 -14.04 50.24
N THR A 19 -14.38 -15.09 50.25
CA THR A 19 -14.88 -15.74 49.03
C THR A 19 -15.85 -14.83 48.27
N GLU A 20 -16.75 -14.16 48.99
CA GLU A 20 -17.73 -13.21 48.44
C GLU A 20 -17.02 -11.99 47.82
N LYS A 21 -16.00 -11.44 48.51
CA LYS A 21 -15.17 -10.38 47.94
C LYS A 21 -14.39 -10.82 46.71
N ALA A 22 -13.86 -12.04 46.71
CA ALA A 22 -13.17 -12.59 45.55
C ALA A 22 -14.12 -12.76 44.35
N GLN A 23 -15.34 -13.21 44.58
CA GLN A 23 -16.38 -13.31 43.55
C GLN A 23 -16.81 -11.94 43.04
N GLN A 24 -16.94 -10.93 43.91
CA GLN A 24 -17.28 -9.57 43.51
C GLN A 24 -16.17 -8.94 42.64
N VAL A 25 -14.90 -9.15 42.99
CA VAL A 25 -13.76 -8.70 42.18
C VAL A 25 -13.70 -9.44 40.84
N ALA A 26 -13.97 -10.74 40.82
CA ALA A 26 -14.05 -11.53 39.60
C ALA A 26 -15.21 -11.08 38.69
N ALA A 27 -16.37 -10.75 39.25
CA ALA A 27 -17.51 -10.23 38.52
C ALA A 27 -17.20 -8.85 37.90
N VAL A 28 -16.60 -7.93 38.67
CA VAL A 28 -16.19 -6.60 38.17
C VAL A 28 -15.11 -6.70 37.09
N ALA A 29 -14.20 -7.67 37.21
CA ALA A 29 -13.21 -7.95 36.17
C ALA A 29 -13.86 -8.54 34.90
N GLY A 30 -14.83 -9.44 35.05
CA GLY A 30 -15.60 -10.02 33.95
C GLY A 30 -16.44 -8.99 33.19
N GLU A 31 -17.12 -8.08 33.91
CA GLU A 31 -17.87 -6.99 33.28
C GLU A 31 -16.96 -6.02 32.52
N LYS A 32 -15.79 -5.69 33.08
CA LYS A 32 -14.80 -4.86 32.36
C LYS A 32 -14.23 -5.57 31.13
N ALA A 33 -13.99 -6.87 31.19
CA ALA A 33 -13.55 -7.65 30.03
C ALA A 33 -14.61 -7.68 28.92
N ASN A 34 -15.88 -7.88 29.28
CA ASN A 34 -16.99 -7.83 28.32
C ASN A 34 -17.15 -6.44 27.70
N ALA A 35 -17.06 -5.37 28.50
CA ALA A 35 -17.14 -4.00 27.98
C ALA A 35 -16.01 -3.64 27.01
N VAL A 36 -14.81 -4.19 27.20
CA VAL A 36 -13.68 -4.02 26.27
C VAL A 36 -13.89 -4.85 24.99
N ALA A 37 -14.41 -6.07 25.11
CA ALA A 37 -14.74 -6.92 23.96
C ALA A 37 -15.85 -6.30 23.10
N ASP A 38 -16.91 -5.75 23.72
CA ASP A 38 -18.00 -5.08 23.02
C ASP A 38 -17.52 -3.82 22.30
N LYS A 39 -16.61 -3.04 22.93
CA LYS A 39 -15.98 -1.88 22.27
C LYS A 39 -15.15 -2.28 21.07
N ALA A 40 -14.30 -3.31 21.18
CA ALA A 40 -13.48 -3.78 20.07
C ALA A 40 -14.34 -4.28 18.89
N LYS A 41 -15.44 -4.99 19.18
CA LYS A 41 -16.39 -5.42 18.16
C LYS A 41 -17.09 -4.24 17.49
N THR A 42 -17.56 -3.28 18.27
CA THR A 42 -18.23 -2.07 17.76
C THR A 42 -17.27 -1.21 16.93
N GLU A 43 -16.02 -1.05 17.35
CA GLU A 43 -14.98 -0.31 16.60
C GLU A 43 -14.62 -0.99 15.28
N TYR A 44 -14.54 -2.32 15.26
CA TYR A 44 -14.32 -3.07 14.03
C TYR A 44 -15.49 -2.91 13.06
N GLU A 45 -16.72 -3.04 13.53
CA GLU A 45 -17.93 -2.84 12.73
C GLU A 45 -18.00 -1.40 12.20
N MET A 46 -17.75 -0.39 13.04
CA MET A 46 -17.66 1.02 12.62
C MET A 46 -16.56 1.27 11.57
N ALA A 47 -15.39 0.66 11.72
CA ALA A 47 -14.31 0.80 10.75
C ALA A 47 -14.65 0.14 9.41
N SER A 48 -15.35 -0.99 9.45
CA SER A 48 -15.84 -1.66 8.24
C SER A 48 -16.88 -0.83 7.50
N GLU A 49 -17.81 -0.21 8.24
CA GLU A 49 -18.87 0.63 7.67
C GLU A 49 -18.32 1.96 7.13
N ARG A 50 -17.32 2.57 7.78
CA ARG A 50 -16.64 3.75 7.23
C ARG A 50 -16.01 3.43 5.88
N ARG A 51 -15.38 2.25 5.74
CA ARG A 51 -14.77 1.82 4.48
C ARG A 51 -15.80 1.54 3.38
N SER A 52 -16.97 0.97 3.70
CA SER A 52 -18.05 0.80 2.71
C SER A 52 -18.61 2.15 2.28
N MET A 53 -18.84 3.05 3.24
CA MET A 53 -19.30 4.40 2.99
C MET A 53 -18.36 5.18 2.06
N ASP A 54 -17.06 5.16 2.31
CA ASP A 54 -16.06 5.84 1.47
C ASP A 54 -16.03 5.30 0.03
N LYS A 55 -16.17 3.97 -0.12
CA LYS A 55 -16.28 3.33 -1.45
C LYS A 55 -17.54 3.76 -2.18
N ASN A 56 -18.67 3.85 -1.47
CA ASN A 56 -19.94 4.27 -2.05
C ASN A 56 -19.89 5.74 -2.48
N TYR A 57 -19.35 6.63 -1.65
CA TYR A 57 -19.19 8.04 -2.02
C TYR A 57 -18.23 8.22 -3.19
N ARG A 58 -17.14 7.45 -3.24
CA ARG A 58 -16.25 7.44 -4.41
C ARG A 58 -16.98 6.96 -5.67
N ALA A 59 -17.69 5.85 -5.59
CA ALA A 59 -18.43 5.31 -6.74
C ALA A 59 -19.49 6.29 -7.26
N ILE A 60 -20.20 6.97 -6.35
CA ILE A 60 -21.16 8.03 -6.72
C ILE A 60 -20.43 9.20 -7.38
N GLY A 61 -19.29 9.64 -6.84
CA GLY A 61 -18.51 10.74 -7.43
C GLY A 61 -17.96 10.40 -8.82
N GLU A 62 -17.45 9.19 -9.00
CA GLU A 62 -16.99 8.69 -10.30
C GLU A 62 -18.13 8.60 -11.31
N TRP A 63 -19.28 8.06 -10.90
CA TRP A 63 -20.49 8.02 -11.75
C TRP A 63 -20.97 9.42 -12.10
N TYR A 64 -20.98 10.34 -11.13
CA TYR A 64 -21.36 11.73 -11.34
C TYR A 64 -20.47 12.41 -12.37
N VAL A 65 -19.15 12.35 -12.22
CA VAL A 65 -18.22 12.96 -13.19
C VAL A 65 -18.32 12.30 -14.56
N SER A 66 -18.60 10.99 -14.63
CA SER A 66 -18.75 10.26 -15.90
C SER A 66 -20.05 10.58 -16.64
N THR A 67 -21.12 10.92 -15.90
CA THR A 67 -22.44 11.26 -16.46
C THR A 67 -22.66 12.76 -16.61
N LEU A 68 -21.75 13.58 -16.09
CA LEU A 68 -21.86 15.03 -16.14
C LEU A 68 -21.63 15.53 -17.58
N GLU A 69 -22.74 15.81 -18.26
CA GLU A 69 -22.74 16.49 -19.56
C GLU A 69 -22.74 18.01 -19.33
N GLY A 70 -21.59 18.65 -19.55
CA GLY A 70 -21.44 20.10 -19.45
C GLY A 70 -20.63 20.56 -18.23
N ASP A 71 -20.92 21.79 -17.78
CA ASP A 71 -20.17 22.42 -16.70
C ASP A 71 -20.65 21.95 -15.32
N ALA A 72 -19.70 21.84 -14.39
CA ALA A 72 -20.01 21.39 -13.04
C ALA A 72 -20.70 22.51 -12.24
N PRO A 73 -21.51 22.17 -11.23
CA PRO A 73 -22.03 23.14 -10.28
C PRO A 73 -20.89 23.93 -9.65
N GLU A 74 -21.07 25.23 -9.48
CA GLU A 74 -20.03 26.16 -8.95
C GLU A 74 -19.36 25.61 -7.67
N ALA A 75 -20.15 25.03 -6.76
CA ALA A 75 -19.65 24.48 -5.49
C ALA A 75 -18.65 23.32 -5.64
N VAL A 76 -18.63 22.63 -6.79
CA VAL A 76 -17.78 21.46 -7.06
C VAL A 76 -16.93 21.66 -8.32
N ALA A 77 -17.02 22.83 -8.96
CA ALA A 77 -16.34 23.12 -10.23
C ALA A 77 -14.82 22.94 -10.12
N ASP A 78 -14.21 23.46 -9.06
CA ASP A 78 -12.77 23.34 -8.82
C ASP A 78 -12.33 21.88 -8.66
N ILE A 79 -13.12 21.08 -7.95
CA ILE A 79 -12.82 19.66 -7.70
C ILE A 79 -12.98 18.86 -8.99
N VAL A 80 -14.05 19.09 -9.76
CA VAL A 80 -14.27 18.40 -11.05
C VAL A 80 -13.20 18.79 -12.06
N ALA A 81 -12.80 20.05 -12.13
CA ALA A 81 -11.70 20.51 -12.97
C ALA A 81 -10.37 19.84 -12.58
N ALA A 82 -10.07 19.75 -11.28
CA ALA A 82 -8.88 19.05 -10.81
C ALA A 82 -8.90 17.55 -11.14
N ILE A 83 -10.07 16.89 -11.06
CA ILE A 83 -10.24 15.48 -11.45
C ILE A 83 -9.96 15.31 -12.94
N LYS A 84 -10.58 16.13 -13.82
CA LYS A 84 -10.36 16.07 -15.27
C LYS A 84 -8.88 16.30 -15.63
N ALA A 85 -8.24 17.31 -15.03
CA ALA A 85 -6.82 17.57 -15.23
C ALA A 85 -5.92 16.39 -14.76
N SER A 86 -6.31 15.68 -13.71
CA SER A 86 -5.60 14.47 -13.25
C SER A 86 -5.78 13.30 -14.22
N GLN A 87 -6.99 13.10 -14.73
CA GLN A 87 -7.30 12.07 -15.73
C GLN A 87 -6.50 12.28 -17.02
N GLU A 88 -6.41 13.51 -17.51
CA GLU A 88 -5.59 13.86 -18.68
C GLU A 88 -4.11 13.56 -18.46
N LYS A 89 -3.57 13.90 -17.28
CA LYS A 89 -2.17 13.57 -16.92
C LYS A 89 -1.94 12.07 -16.91
N LEU A 90 -2.85 11.28 -16.34
CA LEU A 90 -2.74 9.82 -16.32
C LEU A 90 -2.79 9.24 -17.74
N ALA A 91 -3.70 9.72 -18.59
CA ALA A 91 -3.77 9.30 -19.99
C ALA A 91 -2.47 9.61 -20.76
N ALA A 92 -1.86 10.79 -20.52
CA ALA A 92 -0.57 11.14 -21.12
C ALA A 92 0.56 10.22 -20.63
N TYR A 93 0.61 9.89 -19.34
CA TYR A 93 1.59 8.95 -18.80
C TYR A 93 1.42 7.53 -19.36
N GLU A 94 0.18 7.07 -19.52
CA GLU A 94 -0.11 5.76 -20.11
C GLU A 94 0.26 5.72 -21.59
N ALA A 95 -0.07 6.77 -22.36
CA ALA A 95 0.32 6.90 -23.76
C ALA A 95 1.86 6.92 -23.91
N ALA A 96 2.57 7.71 -23.10
CA ALA A 96 4.03 7.74 -23.12
C ALA A 96 4.65 6.38 -22.75
N LYS A 97 4.05 5.65 -21.80
CA LYS A 97 4.50 4.29 -21.45
C LYS A 97 4.23 3.30 -22.59
N ALA A 98 3.11 3.42 -23.29
CA ALA A 98 2.78 2.59 -24.45
C ALA A 98 3.70 2.87 -25.64
N GLU A 99 4.01 4.15 -25.92
CA GLU A 99 4.98 4.54 -26.95
C GLU A 99 6.39 4.08 -26.63
N ALA A 100 6.83 4.19 -25.37
CA ALA A 100 8.11 3.64 -24.93
C ALA A 100 8.16 2.11 -25.05
N ALA A 101 7.05 1.41 -24.80
CA ALA A 101 6.95 -0.04 -25.02
C ALA A 101 6.95 -0.40 -26.52
N ALA A 102 6.30 0.39 -27.36
CA ALA A 102 6.27 0.20 -28.82
C ALA A 102 7.64 0.49 -29.47
N ALA A 103 8.35 1.53 -29.03
CA ALA A 103 9.69 1.86 -29.50
C ALA A 103 10.71 0.75 -29.17
N LYS A 104 10.61 0.13 -27.98
CA LYS A 104 11.42 -1.05 -27.63
C LYS A 104 11.10 -2.26 -28.53
N LYS A 105 9.82 -2.53 -28.75
CA LYS A 105 9.37 -3.58 -29.68
C LYS A 105 9.66 -3.30 -31.15
N ALA A 106 9.98 -2.05 -31.53
CA ALA A 106 10.39 -1.67 -32.88
C ALA A 106 11.91 -1.67 -33.05
N GLN A 107 12.69 -1.50 -31.97
CA GLN A 107 14.14 -1.69 -31.99
C GLN A 107 14.57 -3.16 -32.03
N GLU A 108 13.85 -4.06 -31.34
CA GLU A 108 14.11 -5.51 -31.40
C GLU A 108 14.03 -6.12 -32.83
N PRO A 109 13.04 -5.82 -33.69
CA PRO A 109 12.97 -6.38 -35.04
C PRO A 109 13.97 -5.78 -36.03
N ILE A 110 14.55 -4.61 -35.75
CA ILE A 110 15.56 -4.00 -36.63
C ILE A 110 16.92 -4.67 -36.43
N ILE A 111 17.25 -5.08 -35.19
CA ILE A 111 18.53 -5.72 -34.87
C ILE A 111 18.64 -7.10 -35.56
N GLU A 112 17.56 -7.88 -35.66
CA GLU A 112 17.60 -9.17 -36.37
C GLU A 112 17.77 -9.03 -37.89
N VAL A 113 17.27 -7.96 -38.53
CA VAL A 113 17.40 -7.77 -39.99
C VAL A 113 18.76 -7.20 -40.39
N THR A 114 19.41 -6.42 -39.53
CA THR A 114 20.73 -5.84 -39.85
C THR A 114 21.91 -6.79 -39.64
N ILE A 115 21.77 -7.84 -38.82
CA ILE A 115 22.87 -8.82 -38.62
C ILE A 115 23.04 -9.76 -39.83
N GLU A 116 21.99 -9.98 -40.64
CA GLU A 116 22.10 -10.84 -41.82
C GLU A 116 22.69 -10.14 -43.06
N LYS A 117 22.84 -8.81 -43.07
CA LYS A 117 23.35 -8.07 -44.26
C LYS A 117 24.83 -7.68 -44.20
N ASP A 118 25.47 -7.70 -43.04
CA ASP A 118 26.90 -7.34 -42.88
C ASP A 118 27.83 -8.55 -42.69
N ALA A 119 27.36 -9.78 -42.93
CA ALA A 119 28.12 -11.02 -42.72
C ALA A 119 28.57 -11.73 -44.02
N GLU A 120 28.75 -11.02 -45.14
CA GLU A 120 29.29 -11.60 -46.38
C GLU A 120 30.16 -10.64 -47.21
N GLU A 121 31.14 -9.96 -46.61
CA GLU A 121 32.36 -9.39 -47.24
C GLU A 121 33.18 -8.80 -46.07
N GLU A 122 34.40 -9.16 -45.68
CA GLU A 122 35.58 -9.67 -46.36
C GLU A 122 36.51 -10.27 -45.27
N ALA A 123 37.25 -11.33 -45.60
CA ALA A 123 38.15 -12.04 -44.68
C ALA A 123 39.43 -11.24 -44.35
N PRO A 124 39.93 -11.22 -43.09
CA PRO A 124 41.19 -10.56 -42.76
C PRO A 124 42.38 -11.46 -43.08
N ALA A 125 43.25 -11.00 -43.99
CA ALA A 125 44.55 -11.60 -44.26
C ALA A 125 45.63 -10.99 -43.34
N ALA A 126 46.23 -11.88 -42.55
CA ALA A 126 47.67 -11.99 -42.24
C ALA A 126 48.42 -10.93 -41.39
N GLU A 127 49.04 -11.49 -40.34
CA GLU A 127 50.39 -11.22 -39.80
C GLU A 127 50.69 -9.95 -38.96
N GLU A 128 50.54 -10.09 -37.63
CA GLU A 128 51.60 -10.16 -36.59
C GLU A 128 52.75 -9.10 -36.50
N PRO A 129 53.42 -8.95 -35.33
CA PRO A 129 53.33 -7.75 -34.49
C PRO A 129 54.69 -7.05 -34.26
N LYS A 130 54.68 -5.86 -33.63
CA LYS A 130 55.81 -5.36 -32.79
C LYS A 130 55.41 -4.13 -31.97
N GLU A 131 55.48 -4.28 -30.65
CA GLU A 131 55.59 -3.23 -29.62
C GLU A 131 56.91 -2.42 -29.77
N PRO A 132 57.33 -1.61 -28.77
CA PRO A 132 56.82 -0.30 -28.34
C PRO A 132 57.96 0.75 -28.32
N SER A 133 57.73 2.07 -28.39
CA SER A 133 58.73 3.07 -27.94
C SER A 133 58.23 4.51 -28.10
N GLU A 134 58.35 5.26 -26.98
CA GLU A 134 58.76 6.66 -26.82
C GLU A 134 58.10 7.74 -27.69
N ALA A 135 57.31 8.62 -27.08
CA ALA A 135 57.74 9.84 -26.39
C ALA A 135 57.56 11.05 -27.32
N GLU A 136 56.65 11.95 -26.96
CA GLU A 136 56.97 13.38 -26.94
C GLU A 136 55.93 14.12 -26.10
N GLU A 137 56.44 14.81 -25.08
CA GLU A 137 55.83 15.98 -24.46
C GLU A 137 55.38 16.95 -25.56
N THR A 138 54.25 17.63 -25.41
CA THR A 138 54.26 18.98 -24.82
C THR A 138 52.82 19.40 -24.54
N LYS A 139 52.53 19.73 -23.28
CA LYS A 139 51.38 20.52 -22.87
C LYS A 139 51.92 21.70 -22.07
N GLU A 140 51.50 22.88 -22.50
CA GLU A 140 51.72 24.18 -21.88
C GLU A 140 51.40 24.19 -20.38
N ASP A 141 52.31 24.73 -19.57
CA ASP A 141 52.09 25.87 -18.65
C ASP A 141 53.44 26.38 -18.11
#